data_AF-A0A646HL46-F1
#
_entry.id   AF-A0A646HL46-F1
#
_cell.length_a   1.000
_cell.length_b   1.000
_cell.length_c   1.000
_cell.angle_alpha   90.00
_cell.angle_beta   90.00
_cell.angle_gamma   90.00
#
_symmetry.space_group_name_H-M   'P 1'
#
loop_
_entity.id
_entity.type
_entity.pdbx_description
1 polymer ?
#
loop_
_entity_poly.entity_id
_entity_poly.type
_entity_poly.pdbx_seq_one_letter_code
_entity_poly.pdbx_strand_id
1 'polypeptide(L)'
;MISRREKLQLFNKLRGTVHAEADLALLEDANPRHPKLTRFARDPKRYADEILYALLNECDEGDIVDHRIYFEKLNENIDDTPADDGQGPEGGSSNTSTDDKQTPADGSSNTSTGGEQIPDDGSNNTSAEGKQIPADGSSNTSTEEETPEGESQQESEQPDAADPGEDSKKK
;
A
#
# COMPACT_ATOMS: atom_id res chain seq x y z
N MET A 1 6.51 -4.57 -13.48
CA MET A 1 7.46 -4.27 -12.38
C MET A 1 7.83 -2.80 -12.49
N ILE A 2 7.35 -1.98 -11.55
CA ILE A 2 7.46 -0.53 -11.62
C ILE A 2 8.91 -0.07 -11.41
N SER A 3 9.30 1.05 -12.02
CA SER A 3 10.66 1.56 -11.83
C SER A 3 10.86 2.11 -10.40
N ARG A 4 12.10 2.13 -9.89
CA ARG A 4 12.39 2.71 -8.55
C ARG A 4 11.93 4.17 -8.41
N ARG A 5 12.07 4.96 -9.47
CA ARG A 5 11.65 6.37 -9.50
C ARG A 5 10.13 6.46 -9.41
N GLU A 6 9.43 5.69 -10.22
CA GLU A 6 7.97 5.64 -10.24
C GLU A 6 7.39 5.12 -8.92
N LYS A 7 8.00 4.08 -8.34
CA LYS A 7 7.66 3.59 -7.00
C LYS A 7 7.68 4.68 -5.95
N LEU A 8 8.72 5.52 -5.97
CA LEU A 8 8.83 6.61 -5.01
C LEU A 8 7.78 7.71 -5.26
N GLN A 9 7.44 7.99 -6.53
CA GLN A 9 6.37 8.93 -6.86
C GLN A 9 5.01 8.43 -6.38
N LEU A 10 4.68 7.16 -6.67
CA LEU A 10 3.43 6.52 -6.22
C LEU A 10 3.36 6.45 -4.69
N PHE A 11 4.45 6.06 -4.04
CA PHE A 11 4.53 6.03 -2.57
C PHE A 11 4.19 7.39 -1.97
N ASN A 12 4.82 8.47 -2.44
CA ASN A 12 4.56 9.81 -1.91
C ASN A 12 3.13 10.28 -2.18
N LYS A 13 2.55 9.90 -3.32
CA LYS A 13 1.18 10.25 -3.71
C LYS A 13 0.13 9.51 -2.86
N LEU A 14 0.38 8.23 -2.58
CA LEU A 14 -0.59 7.32 -1.94
C LEU A 14 -0.42 7.20 -0.43
N ARG A 15 0.63 7.78 0.16
CA ARG A 15 0.91 7.64 1.59
C ARG A 15 -0.21 8.21 2.46
N GLY A 16 -0.65 7.43 3.45
CA GLY A 16 -1.61 7.86 4.46
C GLY A 16 -1.93 6.72 5.44
N THR A 17 -1.90 7.00 6.74
CA THR A 17 -2.13 5.99 7.78
C THR A 17 -3.57 5.50 7.86
N VAL A 18 -4.52 6.29 7.34
CA VAL A 18 -5.95 5.95 7.29
C VAL A 18 -6.23 4.73 6.41
N HIS A 19 -5.36 4.46 5.44
CA HIS A 19 -5.52 3.36 4.49
C HIS A 19 -4.84 2.06 4.94
N ALA A 20 -4.17 2.06 6.09
CA ALA A 20 -3.31 0.94 6.49
C ALA A 20 -4.02 -0.40 6.60
N GLU A 21 -5.29 -0.41 7.05
CA GLU A 21 -6.11 -1.62 7.13
C GLU A 21 -6.48 -2.15 5.75
N ALA A 22 -6.95 -1.27 4.86
CA ALA A 22 -7.29 -1.61 3.48
C ALA A 22 -6.04 -2.10 2.71
N ASP A 23 -4.93 -1.39 2.86
CA ASP A 23 -3.66 -1.74 2.24
C ASP A 23 -3.12 -3.09 2.77
N LEU A 24 -3.29 -3.37 4.08
CA LEU A 24 -2.89 -4.65 4.64
C LEU A 24 -3.73 -5.80 4.08
N ALA A 25 -5.06 -5.65 4.04
CA ALA A 25 -5.95 -6.66 3.48
C ALA A 25 -5.60 -6.98 2.02
N LEU A 26 -5.39 -5.95 1.20
CA LEU A 26 -4.95 -6.12 -0.19
C LEU A 26 -3.56 -6.82 -0.28
N LEU A 27 -2.64 -6.50 0.63
CA LEU A 27 -1.31 -7.12 0.66
C LEU A 27 -1.38 -8.61 1.05
N GLU A 28 -2.30 -8.98 1.94
CA GLU A 28 -2.56 -10.37 2.29
C GLU A 28 -3.09 -11.16 1.09
N ASP A 29 -3.97 -10.56 0.29
CA ASP A 29 -4.51 -11.17 -0.92
C ASP A 29 -3.47 -11.28 -2.04
N ALA A 30 -2.73 -10.20 -2.29
CA ALA A 30 -1.72 -10.14 -3.36
C ALA A 30 -0.48 -10.97 -3.06
N ASN A 31 -0.05 -11.00 -1.79
CA ASN A 31 1.14 -11.74 -1.35
C ASN A 31 0.94 -12.35 0.06
N PRO A 32 0.16 -13.45 0.17
CA PRO A 32 -0.16 -14.11 1.45
C PRO A 32 1.07 -14.72 2.14
N ARG A 33 2.21 -14.82 1.46
CA ARG A 33 3.47 -15.34 2.00
C ARG A 33 4.45 -14.24 2.39
N HIS A 34 4.03 -12.97 2.34
CA HIS A 34 4.89 -11.87 2.67
C HIS A 34 5.38 -11.98 4.14
N PRO A 35 6.70 -11.99 4.39
CA PRO A 35 7.26 -12.38 5.68
C PRO A 35 6.92 -11.44 6.85
N LYS A 36 6.43 -10.22 6.55
CA LYS A 36 6.06 -9.23 7.55
C LYS A 36 4.56 -9.14 7.83
N LEU A 37 3.69 -9.95 7.19
CA LEU A 37 2.23 -9.86 7.39
C LEU A 37 1.84 -9.94 8.87
N THR A 38 2.40 -10.91 9.60
CA THR A 38 2.15 -11.07 11.03
C THR A 38 2.58 -9.88 11.88
N ARG A 39 3.56 -9.09 11.44
CA ARG A 39 3.97 -7.85 12.11
C ARG A 39 3.00 -6.73 11.77
N PHE A 40 2.64 -6.59 10.50
CA PHE A 40 1.74 -5.56 10.02
C PHE A 40 0.37 -5.66 10.67
N ALA A 41 -0.20 -6.87 10.77
CA ALA A 41 -1.49 -7.13 11.41
C ALA A 41 -1.57 -6.77 12.90
N ARG A 42 -0.44 -6.55 13.60
CA ARG A 42 -0.46 -6.16 15.01
C ARG A 42 -0.77 -4.68 15.23
N ASP A 43 -0.32 -3.83 14.32
CA ASP A 43 -0.51 -2.38 14.36
C ASP A 43 -0.35 -1.83 12.93
N PRO A 44 -1.36 -2.03 12.05
CA PRO A 44 -1.24 -1.70 10.64
C PRO A 44 -0.89 -0.22 10.44
N LYS A 45 -1.48 0.67 11.24
CA LYS A 45 -1.26 2.13 11.19
C LYS A 45 0.20 2.51 11.44
N ARG A 46 0.89 1.84 12.38
CA ARG A 46 2.33 2.04 12.61
C ARG A 46 3.19 1.63 11.42
N TYR A 47 2.73 0.65 10.66
CA TYR A 47 3.45 0.10 9.51
C TYR A 47 2.88 0.55 8.17
N ALA A 48 2.03 1.58 8.12
CA ALA A 48 1.34 2.02 6.91
C ALA A 48 2.29 2.24 5.72
N ASP A 49 3.40 2.93 5.97
CA ASP A 49 4.42 3.19 4.95
C ASP A 49 5.10 1.89 4.46
N GLU A 50 5.38 0.94 5.36
CA GLU A 50 5.99 -0.34 4.99
C GLU A 50 5.02 -1.24 4.21
N ILE A 51 3.75 -1.24 4.60
CA ILE A 51 2.68 -1.98 3.93
C ILE A 51 2.52 -1.42 2.51
N LEU A 52 2.37 -0.10 2.35
CA LEU A 52 2.25 0.54 1.04
C LEU A 52 3.50 0.28 0.18
N TYR A 53 4.70 0.34 0.75
CA TYR A 53 5.92 0.06 -0.01
C TYR A 53 6.02 -1.41 -0.44
N ALA A 54 5.50 -2.35 0.35
CA ALA A 54 5.41 -3.75 -0.03
C ALA A 54 4.37 -3.95 -1.14
N LEU A 55 3.18 -3.36 -1.00
CA LEU A 55 2.12 -3.38 -2.02
C LEU A 55 2.59 -2.90 -3.37
N LEU A 56 3.33 -1.80 -3.43
CA LEU A 56 3.85 -1.24 -4.69
C LEU A 56 4.85 -2.17 -5.41
N ASN A 57 5.23 -3.32 -4.84
CA ASN A 57 5.93 -4.37 -5.58
C ASN A 57 4.97 -5.32 -6.33
N GLU A 58 3.73 -5.45 -5.83
CA GLU A 58 2.75 -6.47 -6.24
C GLU A 58 1.56 -5.87 -7.00
N CYS A 59 1.19 -4.62 -6.71
CA CYS A 59 0.00 -3.93 -7.22
C CYS A 59 0.35 -2.57 -7.86
N ASP A 60 -0.47 -2.17 -8.83
CA ASP A 60 -0.40 -0.85 -9.43
C ASP A 60 -1.23 0.18 -8.64
N GLU A 61 -1.10 1.46 -8.99
CA GLU A 61 -1.84 2.54 -8.33
C GLU A 61 -3.36 2.34 -8.37
N GLY A 62 -3.89 1.91 -9.52
CA GLY A 62 -5.33 1.71 -9.70
C GLY A 62 -5.89 0.68 -8.72
N ASP A 63 -5.24 -0.48 -8.62
CA ASP A 63 -5.67 -1.55 -7.72
C ASP A 63 -5.70 -1.10 -6.25
N ILE A 64 -4.68 -0.35 -5.84
CA ILE A 64 -4.59 0.18 -4.47
C ILE A 64 -5.71 1.19 -4.21
N VAL A 65 -5.95 2.13 -5.13
CA VAL A 65 -7.00 3.15 -4.98
C VAL A 65 -8.38 2.53 -4.99
N ASP A 66 -8.65 1.62 -5.92
CA ASP A 66 -9.94 0.95 -6.03
C ASP A 66 -10.24 0.11 -4.78
N HIS A 67 -9.24 -0.61 -4.25
CA HIS A 67 -9.40 -1.37 -3.02
C HIS A 67 -9.67 -0.45 -1.82
N ARG A 68 -8.99 0.69 -1.69
CA ARG A 68 -9.24 1.67 -0.62
C ARG A 68 -10.68 2.19 -0.65
N ILE A 69 -11.18 2.56 -1.83
CA ILE A 69 -12.56 3.03 -2.01
C ILE A 69 -13.56 1.91 -1.67
N TYR A 70 -13.28 0.69 -2.10
CA TYR A 70 -14.12 -0.47 -1.78
C TYR A 70 -14.16 -0.72 -0.27
N PHE A 71 -13.00 -0.69 0.40
CA PHE A 71 -12.89 -0.91 1.84
C PHE A 71 -13.60 0.17 2.66
N GLU A 72 -13.51 1.43 2.25
CA GLU A 72 -14.23 2.54 2.88
C GLU A 72 -15.75 2.33 2.81
N LYS A 73 -16.27 1.96 1.62
CA LYS A 73 -17.70 1.65 1.44
C LYS A 73 -18.15 0.44 2.27
N LEU A 74 -17.30 -0.58 2.42
CA LEU A 74 -17.61 -1.71 3.30
C LEU A 74 -17.74 -1.28 4.75
N ASN A 75 -16.90 -0.34 5.20
CA ASN A 75 -16.93 0.16 6.56
C ASN A 75 -18.15 1.07 6.82
N GLU A 76 -18.53 1.93 5.86
CA GLU A 76 -19.74 2.76 5.97
C GLU A 76 -21.01 1.92 6.12
N ASN A 77 -21.08 0.76 5.46
CA ASN A 77 -22.26 -0.10 5.47
C ASN A 77 -22.42 -0.93 6.76
N ILE A 78 -21.41 -0.94 7.64
CA ILE A 78 -21.46 -1.63 8.94
C ILE A 78 -22.20 -0.78 9.99
N ASP A 79 -22.11 0.55 9.88
CA ASP A 79 -22.76 1.49 10.82
C ASP A 79 -24.29 1.55 10.68
N ASP A 80 -24.87 1.00 9.60
CA ASP A 80 -26.32 0.88 9.38
C ASP A 80 -26.92 -0.45 9.88
N THR A 81 -26.15 -1.30 10.58
CA THR A 81 -26.71 -2.50 11.23
C THR A 81 -27.32 -2.10 12.57
N PRO A 82 -28.65 -2.05 12.76
CA PRO A 82 -29.21 -1.88 14.08
C PRO A 82 -28.73 -3.04 14.94
N ALA A 83 -28.12 -2.73 16.08
CA ALA A 83 -27.83 -3.71 17.12
C ALA A 83 -29.15 -4.38 17.54
N ASP A 84 -29.45 -5.53 16.94
CA ASP A 84 -30.44 -6.48 17.45
C ASP A 84 -29.84 -7.12 18.70
N ASP A 85 -29.92 -6.37 19.80
CA ASP A 85 -29.52 -6.83 21.12
C ASP A 85 -30.61 -7.77 21.64
N GLY A 86 -30.45 -9.04 21.27
CA GLY A 86 -30.92 -10.21 22.00
C GLY A 86 -32.44 -10.45 22.05
N GLN A 87 -32.90 -11.49 21.36
CA GLN A 87 -33.63 -12.62 21.96
C GLN A 87 -33.36 -13.92 21.16
N GLY A 88 -33.27 -15.03 21.89
CA GLY A 88 -32.72 -16.33 21.43
C GLY A 88 -33.53 -17.09 20.38
N PRO A 89 -33.12 -18.34 20.07
CA PRO A 89 -33.61 -19.08 18.92
C PRO A 89 -34.95 -19.75 19.24
N GLU A 90 -36.03 -19.29 18.61
CA GLU A 90 -37.26 -20.06 18.53
C GLU A 90 -37.76 -20.13 17.09
N GLY A 91 -38.10 -21.36 16.68
CA GLY A 91 -39.11 -21.72 15.68
C GLY A 91 -39.08 -20.94 14.36
N GLY A 92 -38.67 -21.54 13.25
CA GLY A 92 -39.50 -22.59 12.67
C GLY A 92 -40.73 -22.02 11.95
N SER A 93 -40.69 -22.12 10.63
CA SER A 93 -41.85 -22.27 9.72
C SER A 93 -42.61 -21.02 9.22
N SER A 94 -42.39 -20.79 7.93
CA SER A 94 -43.41 -20.71 6.88
C SER A 94 -44.25 -19.44 6.68
N ASN A 95 -43.99 -18.83 5.50
CA ASN A 95 -44.96 -18.41 4.49
C ASN A 95 -46.33 -17.89 4.95
N THR A 96 -46.54 -16.58 4.79
CA THR A 96 -47.81 -16.05 4.28
C THR A 96 -47.56 -14.92 3.29
N SER A 97 -47.74 -15.26 2.01
CA SER A 97 -48.05 -14.32 0.94
C SER A 97 -49.40 -13.66 1.24
N THR A 98 -49.47 -12.34 1.17
CA THR A 98 -50.72 -11.63 0.89
C THR A 98 -50.39 -10.39 0.08
N ASP A 99 -50.64 -10.53 -1.22
CA ASP A 99 -50.86 -9.45 -2.17
C ASP A 99 -52.10 -8.66 -1.74
N ASP A 100 -52.05 -7.33 -1.68
CA ASP A 100 -53.13 -6.47 -2.17
C ASP A 100 -52.80 -4.96 -2.10
N LYS A 101 -52.62 -4.40 -3.31
CA LYS A 101 -53.15 -3.12 -3.83
C LYS A 101 -52.75 -1.75 -3.24
N GLN A 102 -52.11 -0.96 -4.13
CA GLN A 102 -52.49 0.38 -4.65
C GLN A 102 -52.72 1.53 -3.63
N THR A 103 -52.23 2.77 -3.76
CA THR A 103 -51.65 3.63 -4.81
C THR A 103 -51.17 4.95 -4.13
N PRO A 104 -50.51 5.90 -4.83
CA PRO A 104 -49.58 6.87 -4.23
C PRO A 104 -50.25 8.18 -3.76
N ALA A 105 -49.61 8.86 -2.81
CA ALA A 105 -49.77 10.28 -2.53
C ALA A 105 -48.37 10.90 -2.61
N ASP A 106 -48.00 11.58 -3.68
CA ASP A 106 -48.40 12.94 -4.09
C ASP A 106 -47.64 14.03 -3.32
N GLY A 107 -47.00 14.90 -4.11
CA GLY A 107 -46.82 16.31 -3.76
C GLY A 107 -45.66 16.71 -2.85
N SER A 108 -44.47 16.90 -3.44
CA SER A 108 -43.81 18.20 -3.28
C SER A 108 -42.79 18.43 -4.40
N SER A 109 -43.22 19.20 -5.41
CA SER A 109 -42.34 19.91 -6.34
C SER A 109 -42.27 21.37 -5.93
N ASN A 110 -41.06 21.90 -5.83
CA ASN A 110 -40.65 23.27 -6.21
C ASN A 110 -39.24 23.51 -5.68
N THR A 111 -38.27 24.12 -6.36
CA THR A 111 -38.18 24.68 -7.72
C THR A 111 -36.71 25.05 -7.91
N SER A 112 -36.27 25.01 -9.17
CA SER A 112 -35.10 25.66 -9.78
C SER A 112 -34.53 26.88 -9.05
N THR A 113 -33.23 27.13 -9.17
CA THR A 113 -32.68 28.06 -10.20
C THR A 113 -31.24 28.45 -9.83
N GLY A 114 -30.32 28.27 -10.78
CA GLY A 114 -29.36 29.33 -11.11
C GLY A 114 -27.96 29.25 -10.52
N GLY A 115 -26.98 29.44 -11.40
CA GLY A 115 -25.74 30.09 -11.03
C GLY A 115 -24.49 29.28 -11.30
N GLU A 116 -24.09 29.25 -12.57
CA GLU A 116 -22.68 29.17 -12.95
C GLU A 116 -21.89 30.22 -12.17
N GLN A 117 -20.83 29.84 -11.44
CA GLN A 117 -19.67 30.70 -11.23
C GLN A 117 -18.40 29.87 -11.10
N ILE A 118 -17.71 29.77 -12.24
CA ILE A 118 -16.27 29.64 -12.30
C ILE A 118 -15.69 30.98 -11.83
N PRO A 119 -14.71 31.03 -10.91
CA PRO A 119 -13.73 32.10 -10.93
C PRO A 119 -12.55 31.61 -11.74
N ASP A 120 -12.54 32.00 -13.01
CA ASP A 120 -11.34 32.06 -13.82
C ASP A 120 -10.78 33.47 -13.72
N ASP A 121 -9.47 33.55 -13.87
CA ASP A 121 -8.64 34.74 -14.04
C ASP A 121 -8.18 35.53 -12.81
N GLY A 122 -6.87 35.77 -12.77
CA GLY A 122 -6.22 36.54 -11.71
C GLY A 122 -4.70 36.45 -11.63
N SER A 123 -4.02 36.33 -12.77
CA SER A 123 -2.58 36.55 -12.99
C SER A 123 -1.91 37.56 -12.02
N ASN A 124 -0.73 37.22 -11.49
CA ASN A 124 0.47 38.04 -11.74
C ASN A 124 1.80 37.33 -11.42
N ASN A 125 2.53 37.08 -12.51
CA ASN A 125 3.97 37.03 -12.67
C ASN A 125 4.74 38.01 -11.76
N THR A 126 5.80 37.53 -11.09
CA THR A 126 7.03 38.33 -10.95
C THR A 126 8.26 37.43 -11.03
N SER A 127 8.87 37.47 -12.21
CA SER A 127 10.27 37.16 -12.48
C SER A 127 11.21 37.75 -11.44
N ALA A 128 12.13 36.93 -10.92
CA ALA A 128 13.45 37.40 -10.53
C ALA A 128 14.46 36.28 -10.81
N GLU A 129 15.06 36.33 -12.00
CA GLU A 129 16.43 35.84 -12.19
C GLU A 129 17.33 36.42 -11.10
N GLY A 130 18.00 35.54 -10.37
CA GLY A 130 19.04 35.89 -9.40
C GLY A 130 20.15 34.86 -9.47
N LYS A 131 20.90 34.86 -10.58
CA LYS A 131 22.25 34.29 -10.61
C LYS A 131 23.07 34.97 -9.52
N GLN A 132 23.56 34.24 -8.52
CA GLN A 132 24.75 34.62 -7.73
C GLN A 132 25.25 33.44 -6.88
N ILE A 133 26.06 32.59 -7.50
CA ILE A 133 27.35 32.15 -6.94
C ILE A 133 28.38 33.10 -7.59
N PRO A 134 29.49 33.53 -6.93
CA PRO A 134 30.31 32.75 -6.00
C PRO A 134 30.91 33.57 -4.83
N ALA A 135 31.95 33.00 -4.20
CA ALA A 135 32.91 33.58 -3.25
C ALA A 135 32.54 33.39 -1.77
N ASP A 136 33.45 33.06 -0.87
CA ASP A 136 34.83 32.57 -0.86
C ASP A 136 35.13 32.34 0.63
N GLY A 137 35.99 31.39 0.98
CA GLY A 137 36.26 31.03 2.37
C GLY A 137 36.56 29.55 2.53
N SER A 138 37.56 29.02 1.81
CA SER A 138 38.99 29.09 2.17
C SER A 138 39.40 27.96 3.11
N SER A 139 40.19 27.05 2.53
CA SER A 139 41.40 26.43 3.09
C SER A 139 41.22 25.46 4.27
N ASN A 140 41.74 24.23 4.31
CA ASN A 140 42.98 23.59 3.84
C ASN A 140 42.79 22.08 4.15
N THR A 141 43.44 21.05 3.60
CA THR A 141 44.69 20.85 2.85
C THR A 141 44.69 19.39 2.39
N SER A 142 45.20 19.17 1.18
CA SER A 142 45.88 18.01 0.59
C SER A 142 46.13 16.78 1.47
N THR A 143 45.94 15.58 0.91
CA THR A 143 47.06 14.69 0.55
C THR A 143 46.60 13.73 -0.56
N GLU A 144 47.37 13.73 -1.64
CA GLU A 144 47.33 12.80 -2.77
C GLU A 144 47.88 11.44 -2.34
N GLU A 145 47.31 10.33 -2.81
CA GLU A 145 48.09 9.20 -3.34
C GLU A 145 47.19 8.18 -4.06
N GLU A 146 47.32 8.16 -5.39
CA GLU A 146 47.63 6.97 -6.21
C GLU A 146 46.97 5.61 -5.88
N THR A 147 46.11 5.16 -6.79
CA THR A 147 45.92 3.73 -7.14
C THR A 147 47.22 3.12 -7.68
N PRO A 148 47.53 1.81 -7.54
CA PRO A 148 46.93 0.80 -8.42
C PRO A 148 46.79 -0.63 -7.84
N GLU A 149 46.21 -1.47 -8.69
CA GLU A 149 45.98 -2.92 -8.60
C GLU A 149 47.05 -3.76 -7.89
N GLY A 150 46.59 -4.85 -7.26
CA GLY A 150 47.44 -5.93 -6.76
C GLY A 150 46.65 -7.22 -6.59
N GLU A 151 46.66 -8.04 -7.65
CA GLU A 151 46.39 -9.48 -7.61
C GLU A 151 47.28 -10.17 -6.56
N SER A 152 46.78 -11.19 -5.87
CA SER A 152 47.48 -12.47 -5.63
C SER A 152 46.74 -13.37 -4.64
N GLN A 153 46.13 -14.40 -5.22
CA GLN A 153 46.18 -15.81 -4.82
C GLN A 153 46.46 -16.17 -3.35
N GLN A 154 45.52 -16.90 -2.74
CA GLN A 154 45.85 -18.15 -2.06
C GLN A 154 44.87 -19.24 -2.48
N GLU A 155 45.34 -20.02 -3.47
CA GLU A 155 45.04 -21.44 -3.66
C GLU A 155 45.62 -22.24 -2.48
N SER A 156 45.11 -23.47 -2.28
CA SER A 156 45.52 -24.56 -1.35
C SER A 156 44.49 -24.72 -0.20
N GLU A 157 43.79 -25.85 0.01
CA GLU A 157 43.98 -27.23 -0.45
C GLU A 157 42.64 -27.96 -0.64
N GLN A 158 42.69 -28.99 -1.48
CA GLN A 158 41.62 -29.85 -1.95
C GLN A 158 41.04 -30.84 -0.90
N PRO A 159 39.93 -31.52 -1.24
CA PRO A 159 39.17 -32.41 -0.38
C PRO A 159 39.62 -33.88 -0.49
N ASP A 160 39.46 -34.69 0.55
CA ASP A 160 39.09 -36.11 0.42
C ASP A 160 38.69 -36.74 1.76
N ALA A 161 37.49 -37.29 1.83
CA ALA A 161 37.13 -38.29 2.82
C ALA A 161 36.13 -39.25 2.15
N ALA A 162 36.66 -40.06 1.25
CA ALA A 162 36.06 -41.33 0.88
C ALA A 162 35.98 -42.25 2.11
N ASP A 163 34.76 -42.58 2.54
CA ASP A 163 34.48 -43.80 3.31
C ASP A 163 33.22 -44.47 2.76
N PRO A 164 33.36 -45.51 1.92
CA PRO A 164 32.42 -46.60 1.88
C PRO A 164 33.07 -47.83 2.51
N GLY A 165 32.86 -47.98 3.81
CA GLY A 165 33.22 -49.16 4.59
C GLY A 165 32.75 -50.46 3.93
N GLU A 166 33.69 -51.40 3.91
CA GLU A 166 33.71 -52.62 3.13
C GLU A 166 32.60 -53.64 3.48
N ASP A 167 32.11 -54.23 2.39
CA ASP A 167 31.57 -55.57 2.24
C ASP A 167 32.24 -56.61 3.17
N SER A 168 31.52 -57.00 4.23
CA SER A 168 31.87 -58.16 5.05
C SER A 168 30.99 -59.35 4.71
N LYS A 169 31.31 -60.01 3.60
CA LYS A 169 30.93 -61.38 3.30
C LYS A 169 31.76 -62.36 4.14
N LYS A 170 31.17 -62.95 5.19
CA LYS A 170 31.68 -64.23 5.74
C LYS A 170 30.61 -65.04 6.49
N LYS A 171 30.15 -66.08 5.78
CA LYS A 171 29.89 -67.46 6.19
C LYS A 171 28.76 -67.75 7.19
#